data_AF-A0AA35TAT9-F1
#
_entry.id   AF-A0AA35TAT9-F1
#
_cell.length_a   1.000
_cell.length_b   1.000
_cell.length_c   1.000
_cell.angle_alpha   90.00
_cell.angle_beta   90.00
_cell.angle_gamma   90.00
#
_symmetry.space_group_name_H-M   'P 1'
#
loop_
_entity.id
_entity.type
_entity.pdbx_description
1 polymer ?
#
loop_
_entity_poly.entity_id
_entity_poly.type
_entity_poly.pdbx_seq_one_letter_code
_entity_poly.pdbx_strand_id
1 'polypeptide(L)'
;MLQEVSGIDEAVEEITKRCPTRPQKDLGTKGNRKPEDFASFPRPKLVDLINIVGVRVKVKWKSMGLGLGFKGWELNGIYATKCRELDPPQECMTEVFSQWLSGLKSEYSWKKLAEVLVSPAVNEIELLGHMYKELTNKK
;
A
#
# COMPACT_ATOMS: atom_id res chain seq x y z
N MET A 1 -49.31 3.57 -18.88
CA MET A 1 -48.32 4.46 -19.50
C MET A 1 -47.26 4.76 -18.46
N LEU A 2 -46.06 4.20 -18.61
CA LEU A 2 -44.89 4.57 -17.82
C LEU A 2 -43.85 5.05 -18.85
N GLN A 3 -43.59 6.36 -18.84
CA GLN A 3 -42.56 6.99 -19.66
C GLN A 3 -41.20 6.88 -18.94
N GLU A 4 -40.25 6.34 -19.70
CA GLU A 4 -38.81 6.64 -19.81
C GLU A 4 -38.10 7.39 -18.67
N VAL A 5 -37.03 6.77 -18.15
CA VAL A 5 -35.87 7.49 -17.61
C VAL A 5 -34.59 6.89 -18.20
N SER A 6 -34.38 7.14 -19.50
CA SER A 6 -33.17 6.84 -20.28
C SER A 6 -32.16 7.98 -20.10
N GLY A 7 -31.52 8.09 -18.94
CA GLY A 7 -30.62 9.23 -18.67
C GLY A 7 -29.49 9.02 -17.68
N ILE A 8 -29.25 7.79 -17.20
CA ILE A 8 -28.17 7.51 -16.23
C ILE A 8 -26.97 6.83 -16.90
N ASP A 9 -27.17 6.13 -18.02
CA ASP A 9 -26.10 5.36 -18.67
C ASP A 9 -25.06 6.23 -19.39
N GLU A 10 -25.42 7.42 -19.86
CA GLU A 10 -24.51 8.27 -20.65
C GLU A 10 -23.47 9.00 -19.77
N ALA A 11 -23.77 9.24 -18.50
CA ALA A 11 -22.85 9.91 -17.57
C ALA A 11 -21.73 9.00 -17.05
N VAL A 12 -21.89 7.68 -17.11
CA VAL A 12 -20.88 6.70 -16.65
C VAL A 12 -19.79 6.48 -17.71
N GLU A 13 -20.13 6.65 -18.98
CA GLU A 13 -19.19 6.42 -20.09
C GLU A 13 -18.18 7.57 -20.29
N GLU A 14 -18.47 8.78 -19.83
CA GLU A 14 -17.55 9.91 -19.98
C GLU A 14 -16.47 9.97 -18.86
N ILE A 15 -16.79 9.49 -17.65
CA ILE A 15 -15.84 9.44 -16.52
C ILE A 15 -14.74 8.39 -16.77
N THR A 16 -15.09 7.27 -17.40
CA THR A 16 -14.15 6.19 -17.72
C THR A 16 -13.17 6.55 -18.85
N LYS A 17 -13.47 7.55 -19.68
CA LYS A 17 -12.57 8.03 -20.75
C LYS A 17 -11.48 9.00 -20.26
N ARG A 18 -11.63 9.61 -19.08
CA ARG A 18 -10.69 10.64 -18.56
C ARG A 18 -9.67 10.12 -17.55
N CYS A 19 -9.88 8.94 -16.99
CA CYS A 19 -8.87 8.24 -16.19
C CYS A 19 -8.34 7.06 -16.99
N PRO A 20 -7.11 7.11 -17.54
CA PRO A 20 -6.50 5.90 -18.04
C PRO A 20 -6.24 4.98 -16.85
N THR A 21 -7.19 4.08 -16.59
CA THR A 21 -6.96 2.89 -15.76
C THR A 21 -5.87 2.13 -16.50
N ARG A 22 -4.63 2.26 -16.01
CA ARG A 22 -3.48 1.50 -16.51
C ARG A 22 -3.94 0.03 -16.58
N PRO A 23 -3.88 -0.62 -17.76
CA PRO A 23 -4.30 -2.00 -17.86
C PRO A 23 -3.53 -2.82 -16.84
N GLN A 24 -4.25 -3.47 -15.92
CA GLN A 24 -3.74 -4.54 -15.09
C GLN A 24 -3.35 -5.68 -16.05
N LYS A 25 -2.18 -5.55 -16.68
CA LYS A 25 -1.54 -6.67 -17.35
C LYS A 25 -1.28 -7.72 -16.28
N ASP A 26 -2.00 -8.82 -16.41
CA ASP A 26 -1.69 -10.15 -15.91
C ASP A 26 -0.55 -10.19 -14.89
N LEU A 27 -0.92 -10.16 -13.60
CA LEU A 27 -0.03 -10.59 -12.51
C LEU A 27 0.12 -12.11 -12.56
N GLY A 28 0.64 -12.60 -13.68
CA GLY A 28 1.24 -13.91 -13.81
C GLY A 28 2.42 -13.96 -12.85
N THR A 29 2.20 -14.50 -11.66
CA THR A 29 2.73 -15.77 -11.15
C THR A 29 2.38 -15.74 -9.66
N LYS A 30 1.62 -16.72 -9.16
CA LYS A 30 1.51 -17.00 -7.72
C LYS A 30 2.89 -17.40 -7.21
N GLY A 31 3.76 -16.42 -6.99
CA GLY A 31 5.07 -16.64 -6.41
C GLY A 31 4.87 -16.93 -4.93
N ASN A 32 5.16 -18.15 -4.51
CA ASN A 32 5.34 -18.53 -3.11
C ASN A 32 6.56 -17.80 -2.52
N ARG A 33 6.52 -16.47 -2.46
CA ARG A 33 7.53 -15.65 -1.83
C ARG A 33 7.30 -15.67 -0.34
N LYS A 34 8.37 -15.85 0.41
CA LYS A 34 8.35 -15.83 1.86
C LYS A 34 9.10 -14.60 2.38
N PRO A 35 8.81 -14.11 3.59
CA PRO A 35 9.51 -12.96 4.14
C PRO A 35 11.04 -13.12 4.18
N GLU A 36 11.55 -14.33 4.31
CA GLU A 36 12.98 -14.65 4.32
C GLU A 36 13.69 -14.30 3.01
N ASP A 37 12.98 -14.38 1.88
CA ASP A 37 13.51 -14.00 0.56
C ASP A 37 13.94 -12.52 0.52
N PHE A 38 13.42 -11.71 1.44
CA PHE A 38 13.67 -10.28 1.50
C PHE A 38 14.86 -9.88 2.39
N ALA A 39 15.49 -10.83 3.08
CA ALA A 39 16.55 -10.55 4.06
C ALA A 39 17.82 -9.96 3.45
N SER A 40 18.08 -10.24 2.16
CA SER A 40 19.30 -9.82 1.45
C SER A 40 19.15 -8.49 0.69
N PHE A 41 17.96 -7.89 0.66
CA PHE A 41 17.75 -6.62 -0.01
C PHE A 41 18.33 -5.45 0.79
N PRO A 42 18.83 -4.40 0.11
CA PRO A 42 19.27 -3.19 0.78
C PRO A 42 18.11 -2.56 1.55
N ARG A 43 18.42 -1.73 2.55
CA ARG A 43 17.40 -1.09 3.38
C ARG A 43 16.36 -0.32 2.53
N PRO A 44 15.07 -0.37 2.89
CA PRO A 44 14.03 0.31 2.14
C PRO A 44 14.24 1.82 2.14
N LYS A 45 13.97 2.46 1.01
CA LYS A 45 13.84 3.92 0.89
C LYS A 45 12.37 4.30 0.90
N LEU A 46 12.05 5.51 1.37
CA LEU A 46 10.66 5.98 1.44
C LEU A 46 9.96 5.89 0.08
N VAL A 47 10.62 6.36 -0.99
CA VAL A 47 10.07 6.31 -2.36
C VAL A 47 9.71 4.89 -2.80
N ASP A 48 10.52 3.89 -2.42
CA ASP A 48 10.27 2.49 -2.76
C ASP A 48 9.10 1.94 -1.94
N LEU A 49 9.02 2.26 -0.65
CA LEU A 49 7.91 1.87 0.20
C LEU A 49 6.58 2.41 -0.33
N ILE A 50 6.54 3.68 -0.74
CA ILE A 50 5.34 4.31 -1.27
C ILE A 50 4.93 3.69 -2.60
N ASN A 51 5.85 3.61 -3.55
CA ASN A 51 5.53 3.19 -4.91
C ASN A 51 5.22 1.69 -5.01
N ILE A 52 5.92 0.86 -4.23
CA ILE A 52 5.77 -0.60 -4.31
C ILE A 52 4.63 -1.08 -3.42
N VAL A 53 4.50 -0.52 -2.21
CA VAL A 53 3.59 -1.01 -1.17
C VAL A 53 2.48 -0.01 -0.86
N GLY A 54 2.82 1.24 -0.57
CA GLY A 54 1.89 2.28 -0.11
C GLY A 54 0.68 2.46 -1.02
N VAL A 55 0.90 2.55 -2.34
CA VAL A 55 -0.18 2.68 -3.33
C VAL A 55 -1.22 1.56 -3.24
N ARG A 56 -0.81 0.35 -2.86
CA ARG A 56 -1.68 -0.83 -2.84
C ARG A 56 -2.36 -1.05 -1.49
N VAL A 57 -1.69 -0.70 -0.40
CA VAL A 57 -2.17 -1.00 0.97
C VAL A 57 -2.56 0.24 1.76
N LYS A 58 -2.64 1.43 1.14
CA LYS A 58 -2.93 2.71 1.83
C LYS A 58 -4.14 2.68 2.75
N VAL A 59 -5.21 1.97 2.38
CA VAL A 59 -6.42 1.84 3.21
C VAL A 59 -6.20 1.03 4.49
N LYS A 60 -5.15 0.19 4.54
CA LYS A 60 -4.75 -0.65 5.67
C LYS A 60 -3.63 -0.02 6.52
N TRP A 61 -3.39 1.29 6.38
CA TRP A 61 -2.27 1.99 7.05
C TRP A 61 -2.23 1.78 8.57
N LYS A 62 -3.37 1.66 9.26
CA LYS A 62 -3.42 1.36 10.70
C LYS A 62 -2.89 -0.04 11.01
N SER A 63 -3.39 -1.07 10.31
CA SER A 63 -2.93 -2.45 10.47
C SER A 63 -1.44 -2.58 10.15
N MET A 64 -0.99 -1.90 9.09
CA MET A 64 0.43 -1.80 8.73
C MET A 64 1.25 -1.17 9.86
N GLY A 65 0.83 0.00 10.35
CA GLY A 65 1.50 0.69 11.45
C GLY A 65 1.61 -0.17 12.70
N LEU A 66 0.53 -0.85 13.11
CA LEU A 66 0.57 -1.78 14.24
C LEU A 66 1.58 -2.92 14.01
N GLY A 67 1.59 -3.53 12.82
CA GLY A 67 2.55 -4.57 12.47
C GLY A 67 4.01 -4.10 12.44
N LEU A 68 4.23 -2.81 12.12
CA LEU A 68 5.54 -2.14 12.16
C LEU A 68 5.93 -1.66 13.56
N GLY A 69 5.11 -1.94 14.58
CA GLY A 69 5.43 -1.68 15.99
C GLY A 69 4.94 -0.33 16.54
N PHE A 70 4.06 0.36 15.83
CA PHE A 70 3.39 1.55 16.35
C PHE A 70 2.29 1.17 17.34
N LYS A 71 2.05 2.03 18.32
CA LYS A 71 0.91 1.94 19.24
C LYS A 71 -0.31 2.63 18.65
N GLY A 72 -1.52 2.20 19.06
CA GLY A 72 -2.77 2.78 18.57
C GLY A 72 -2.88 4.30 18.76
N TRP A 73 -2.36 4.84 19.86
CA TRP A 73 -2.36 6.29 20.11
C TRP A 73 -1.40 7.06 19.18
N GLU A 74 -0.27 6.46 18.78
CA GLU A 74 0.66 7.06 17.82
C GLU A 74 -0.01 7.18 16.45
N LEU A 75 -0.73 6.12 16.02
CA LEU A 75 -1.50 6.12 14.78
C LEU A 75 -2.65 7.13 14.81
N ASN A 76 -3.34 7.27 15.94
CA ASN A 76 -4.36 8.31 16.10
C ASN A 76 -3.74 9.72 16.02
N GLY A 77 -2.53 9.91 16.57
CA GLY A 77 -1.76 11.14 16.41
C GLY A 77 -1.42 11.46 14.96
N ILE A 78 -0.98 10.46 14.18
CA ILE A 78 -0.73 10.59 12.73
C ILE A 78 -2.02 11.02 12.02
N TYR A 79 -3.14 10.34 12.28
CA TYR A 79 -4.42 10.68 11.67
C TYR A 79 -4.85 12.11 11.97
N ALA A 80 -4.75 12.52 13.23
CA ALA A 80 -5.18 13.84 13.68
C ALA A 80 -4.34 15.00 13.11
N THR A 81 -3.07 14.74 12.73
CA THR A 81 -2.11 15.77 12.34
C THR A 81 -1.81 15.81 10.85
N LYS A 82 -1.83 14.65 10.16
CA LYS A 82 -1.35 14.52 8.77
C LYS A 82 -2.41 14.08 7.77
N CYS A 83 -3.52 13.51 8.21
CA CYS A 83 -4.48 12.87 7.31
C CYS A 83 -5.79 13.66 7.12
N ARG A 84 -5.72 15.00 7.16
CA ARG A 84 -6.90 15.87 7.04
C ARG A 84 -7.23 16.28 5.60
N GLU A 85 -6.46 15.84 4.62
CA GLU A 85 -6.54 16.30 3.21
C GLU A 85 -7.30 15.34 2.28
N LEU A 86 -7.26 15.63 0.97
CA LEU A 86 -8.05 14.98 -0.10
C LEU A 86 -7.82 13.47 -0.28
N ASP A 87 -6.65 12.92 0.09
CA ASP A 87 -6.38 11.45 0.10
C ASP A 87 -5.84 10.99 1.47
N PRO A 88 -6.70 10.98 2.51
CA PRO A 88 -6.30 10.68 3.88
C PRO A 88 -5.53 9.35 4.05
N PRO A 89 -5.92 8.24 3.38
CA PRO A 89 -5.20 6.98 3.52
C PRO A 89 -3.77 7.03 2.98
N GLN A 90 -3.52 7.73 1.87
CA GLN A 90 -2.19 7.82 1.27
C GLN A 90 -1.23 8.64 2.13
N GLU A 91 -1.69 9.79 2.62
CA GLU A 91 -0.91 10.65 3.53
C GLU A 91 -0.58 9.92 4.83
N CYS A 92 -1.57 9.25 5.43
CA CYS A 92 -1.38 8.41 6.60
C CYS A 92 -0.34 7.31 6.39
N MET A 93 -0.40 6.59 5.27
CA MET A 93 0.55 5.55 4.94
C MET A 93 1.97 6.11 4.75
N THR A 94 2.06 7.30 4.14
CA THR A 94 3.32 8.00 3.92
C THR A 94 3.98 8.39 5.23
N GLU A 95 3.21 8.94 6.15
CA GLU A 95 3.71 9.32 7.47
C GLU A 95 4.13 8.09 8.29
N VAL A 96 3.35 6.99 8.25
CA VAL A 96 3.73 5.72 8.92
C VAL A 96 5.09 5.23 8.43
N PHE A 97 5.33 5.23 7.11
CA PHE A 97 6.62 4.83 6.56
C PHE A 97 7.74 5.82 6.89
N SER A 98 7.46 7.12 6.85
CA SER A 98 8.43 8.15 7.22
C SER A 98 8.92 7.98 8.67
N GLN A 99 7.98 7.81 9.61
CA GLN A 99 8.31 7.60 11.02
C GLN A 99 8.95 6.23 11.30
N TRP A 100 8.62 5.21 10.50
CA TRP A 100 9.28 3.91 10.61
C TRP A 100 10.74 3.99 10.15
N LEU A 101 11.01 4.71 9.06
CA LEU A 101 12.37 4.91 8.54
C LEU A 101 13.23 5.84 9.40
N SER A 102 12.64 6.79 10.13
CA SER A 102 13.38 7.70 11.00
C SER A 102 13.98 7.04 12.23
N GLY A 103 13.75 5.73 12.43
CA GLY A 103 14.38 4.95 13.49
C GLY A 103 13.69 5.09 14.85
N LEU A 104 12.51 5.73 14.91
CA LEU A 104 11.71 5.78 16.13
C LEU A 104 11.17 4.40 16.56
N LYS A 105 11.16 3.40 15.65
CA LYS A 105 10.63 2.05 15.85
C LYS A 105 11.40 0.97 15.07
N SER A 106 11.87 -0.08 15.77
CA SER A 106 12.34 -1.38 15.21
C SER A 106 13.45 -1.35 14.13
N GLU A 107 13.98 -2.53 13.76
CA GLU A 107 14.87 -2.68 12.60
C GLU A 107 14.06 -2.57 11.29
N TYR A 108 14.21 -1.44 10.59
CA TYR A 108 13.54 -1.24 9.30
C TYR A 108 14.21 -2.07 8.19
N SER A 109 13.45 -3.01 7.61
CA SER A 109 13.92 -3.91 6.55
C SER A 109 12.77 -4.37 5.67
N TRP A 110 13.08 -4.76 4.42
CA TRP A 110 12.08 -5.37 3.53
C TRP A 110 11.53 -6.68 4.07
N LYS A 111 12.34 -7.46 4.80
CA LYS A 111 11.89 -8.66 5.52
C LYS A 111 10.80 -8.32 6.53
N LYS A 112 11.03 -7.33 7.39
CA LYS A 112 10.04 -6.93 8.39
C LYS A 112 8.73 -6.48 7.74
N LEU A 113 8.83 -5.71 6.66
CA LEU A 113 7.65 -5.30 5.89
C LEU A 113 6.92 -6.51 5.30
N ALA A 114 7.64 -7.48 4.74
CA ALA A 114 7.07 -8.70 4.19
C ALA A 114 6.33 -9.53 5.25
N GLU A 115 6.88 -9.67 6.46
CA GLU A 115 6.21 -10.32 7.60
C GLU A 115 4.89 -9.64 7.95
N VAL A 116 4.87 -8.30 7.95
CA VAL A 116 3.66 -7.52 8.24
C VAL A 116 2.62 -7.71 7.13
N LEU A 117 3.02 -7.71 5.86
CA LEU A 117 2.12 -7.91 4.73
C LEU A 117 1.41 -9.27 4.77
N VAL A 118 2.10 -10.34 5.19
CA VAL A 118 1.49 -11.68 5.29
C VAL A 118 0.73 -11.91 6.59
N SER A 119 0.81 -10.96 7.54
CA SER A 119 0.08 -11.09 8.81
C SER A 119 -1.43 -11.12 8.58
N PRO A 120 -2.22 -11.81 9.43
CA PRO A 120 -3.68 -11.85 9.28
C PRO A 120 -4.35 -10.47 9.28
N ALA A 121 -3.74 -9.48 9.95
CA ALA A 121 -4.26 -8.12 10.04
C ALA A 121 -4.15 -7.32 8.73
N VAL A 122 -3.20 -7.67 7.87
CA VAL A 122 -2.95 -6.99 6.59
C VAL A 122 -3.39 -7.88 5.43
N ASN A 123 -3.00 -9.15 5.43
CA ASN A 123 -3.39 -10.17 4.46
C ASN A 123 -3.17 -9.75 2.99
N GLU A 124 -1.93 -9.36 2.67
CA GLU A 124 -1.47 -8.90 1.35
C GLU A 124 -0.37 -9.83 0.81
N ILE A 125 -0.59 -11.14 0.88
CA ILE A 125 0.40 -12.15 0.50
C ILE A 125 0.79 -12.02 -0.98
N GLU A 126 -0.17 -11.70 -1.85
CA GLU A 126 0.06 -11.53 -3.28
C GLU A 126 1.00 -10.36 -3.60
N LEU A 127 1.10 -9.37 -2.70
CA LEU A 127 1.99 -8.22 -2.86
C LEU A 127 3.47 -8.61 -2.77
N LEU A 128 3.80 -9.72 -2.10
CA LEU A 128 5.19 -10.16 -1.98
C LEU A 128 5.81 -10.47 -3.35
N GLY A 129 5.06 -11.09 -4.27
CA GLY A 129 5.55 -11.38 -5.62
C GLY A 129 5.91 -10.10 -6.39
N HIS A 130 5.05 -9.10 -6.30
CA HIS A 130 5.28 -7.79 -6.92
C HIS A 130 6.45 -7.06 -6.27
N MET A 131 6.52 -7.04 -4.94
CA MET A 131 7.60 -6.41 -4.20
C MET A 131 8.96 -7.02 -4.56
N TYR A 132 9.05 -8.36 -4.63
CA TYR A 132 10.28 -9.04 -5.00
C TYR A 132 10.74 -8.65 -6.41
N LYS A 133 9.82 -8.67 -7.39
CA LYS A 133 10.11 -8.31 -8.79
C LYS A 133 10.62 -6.88 -8.93
N GLU A 134 9.93 -5.93 -8.29
CA GLU A 134 10.32 -4.51 -8.32
C GLU A 134 11.69 -4.27 -7.68
N LEU A 135 12.00 -4.96 -6.59
CA LEU A 135 13.29 -4.82 -5.92
C LEU A 135 14.44 -5.48 -6.68
N THR A 136 14.21 -6.58 -7.40
CA THR A 136 15.24 -7.23 -8.23
C THR A 136 15.56 -6.45 -9.49
N ASN A 137 14.57 -5.80 -10.11
CA ASN A 137 14.77 -5.05 -11.36
C ASN A 137 15.48 -3.70 -11.16
N LYS A 138 15.69 -3.28 -9.91
CA LYS A 138 16.41 -2.05 -9.53
C LYS A 138 17.89 -2.26 -9.24
N LYS A 139 18.41 -3.49 -9.36
CA LYS A 139 19.84 -3.81 -9.32
C LYS A 139 20.48 -3.56 -10.66
#